data_AF-A0A4Q4Y5M5-F1
#
_entry.id   AF-A0A4Q4Y5M5-F1
#
_cell.length_a   1.000
_cell.length_b   1.000
_cell.length_c   1.000
_cell.angle_alpha   90.00
_cell.angle_beta   90.00
_cell.angle_gamma   90.00
#
_symmetry.space_group_name_H-M   'P 1'
#
loop_
_entity.id
_entity.type
_entity.pdbx_description
1 polymer ?
#
loop_
_entity_poly.entity_id
_entity_poly.type
_entity_poly.pdbx_seq_one_letter_code
_entity_poly.pdbx_strand_id
1 'polypeptide(L)'
;MMESQQPVKPGLMRRFLLATSEIFSKKWPRLFFLAVTFQSAICIAFEAYTFGRFQGGLADMNQPNWISNLAVQAELKTIPTFLCLFLLGFLYELVLVWDALQAKNTIQIIGLCIANVALLIYTAIQIEQIREAIGNLSGAGAFTDGGVWRDVRPVLICVPCILAAITIAMSLIAWRLYQEFAWDILKYIGADYRMKKRFLYYQVYIALLKFDFFFFIGFTVQFLVVVTGKSDIEIGLTAAAIPVTIGILFFAAYFTRHEIKLGMISIMVLYLGGLSYFIFKLARIYDPYHAQDYMPVRKSLTAFTVLTILLIILTIINGLICMFNFGKGLKQHLQTSHRQDADKDTVSYSLNDVKQTPLPSRMTID
;
A
#
# COMPACT_ATOMS: atom_id res chain seq x y z
N MET A 1 2.43 -43.78 -29.14
CA MET A 1 2.18 -42.33 -29.16
C MET A 1 1.66 -41.95 -27.78
N MET A 2 2.52 -41.46 -26.90
CA MET A 2 2.12 -40.95 -25.58
C MET A 2 1.83 -39.46 -25.74
N GLU A 3 0.55 -39.11 -25.70
CA GLU A 3 0.08 -37.74 -25.74
C GLU A 3 0.52 -37.07 -24.44
N SER A 4 1.51 -36.16 -24.54
CA SER A 4 1.99 -35.37 -23.42
C SER A 4 0.87 -34.43 -22.98
N GLN A 5 0.08 -34.85 -21.98
CA GLN A 5 -0.89 -33.97 -21.34
C GLN A 5 -0.11 -32.82 -20.67
N GLN A 6 -0.14 -31.65 -21.30
CA GLN A 6 0.29 -30.42 -20.64
C GLN A 6 -0.58 -30.24 -19.38
N PRO A 7 0.00 -30.00 -18.20
CA PRO A 7 -0.80 -29.81 -16.99
C PRO A 7 -1.74 -28.64 -17.19
N VAL A 8 -3.01 -28.87 -16.88
CA VAL A 8 -4.03 -27.82 -16.88
C VAL A 8 -3.60 -26.76 -15.87
N LYS A 9 -3.32 -25.54 -16.37
CA LYS A 9 -2.96 -24.40 -15.52
C LYS A 9 -4.02 -24.26 -14.43
N PRO A 10 -3.67 -24.34 -13.13
CA PRO A 10 -4.66 -24.25 -12.07
C PRO A 10 -5.42 -22.93 -12.17
N GLY A 11 -6.74 -22.98 -11.96
CA GLY A 11 -7.59 -21.78 -11.93
C GLY A 11 -7.11 -20.77 -10.88
N LEU A 12 -7.43 -19.49 -11.09
CA LEU A 12 -6.94 -18.38 -10.26
C LEU A 12 -7.18 -18.60 -8.75
N MET A 13 -8.33 -19.16 -8.39
CA MET A 13 -8.68 -19.48 -7.00
C MET A 13 -7.81 -20.59 -6.40
N ARG A 14 -7.48 -21.63 -7.19
CA ARG A 14 -6.60 -22.72 -6.74
C ARG A 14 -5.16 -22.24 -6.56
N ARG A 15 -4.68 -21.34 -7.44
CA ARG A 15 -3.37 -20.68 -7.28
C ARG A 15 -3.31 -19.83 -6.02
N PHE A 16 -4.37 -19.07 -5.75
CA PHE A 16 -4.48 -18.28 -4.52
C PHE A 16 -4.43 -19.18 -3.28
N LEU A 17 -5.23 -20.26 -3.23
CA LEU A 17 -5.24 -21.18 -2.09
C LEU A 17 -3.90 -21.90 -1.87
N LEU A 18 -3.23 -22.32 -2.94
CA LEU A 18 -1.90 -22.96 -2.85
C LEU A 18 -0.85 -21.98 -2.34
N ALA A 19 -0.84 -20.75 -2.87
CA ALA A 19 -0.02 -19.66 -2.36
C ALA A 19 -0.30 -19.44 -0.85
N THR A 20 -1.56 -19.48 -0.42
CA THR A 20 -1.92 -19.27 1.00
C THR A 20 -1.40 -20.38 1.84
N SER A 21 -1.57 -21.62 1.40
CA SER A 21 -1.04 -22.77 2.11
C SER A 21 0.48 -22.70 2.31
N GLU A 22 1.25 -22.21 1.34
CA GLU A 22 2.71 -22.10 1.46
C GLU A 22 3.12 -21.10 2.56
N ILE A 23 2.47 -19.94 2.64
CA ILE A 23 2.75 -18.93 3.68
C ILE A 23 2.50 -19.50 5.08
N PHE A 24 1.42 -20.27 5.26
CA PHE A 24 1.07 -20.87 6.54
C PHE A 24 1.90 -22.11 6.91
N SER A 25 2.66 -22.67 5.97
CA SER A 25 3.56 -23.81 6.23
C SER A 25 4.83 -23.39 6.99
N LYS A 26 5.34 -22.18 6.72
CA LYS A 26 6.58 -21.66 7.32
C LYS A 26 6.30 -20.84 8.57
N LYS A 27 7.15 -21.00 9.59
CA LYS A 27 6.96 -20.37 10.91
C LYS A 27 6.93 -18.84 10.83
N TRP A 28 7.93 -18.21 10.22
CA TRP A 28 8.07 -16.74 10.22
C TRP A 28 7.08 -16.03 9.29
N PRO A 29 6.84 -16.46 8.04
CA PRO A 29 5.80 -15.87 7.18
C PRO A 29 4.41 -15.94 7.82
N ARG A 30 4.07 -17.08 8.43
CA ARG A 30 2.82 -17.26 9.17
C ARG A 30 2.69 -16.28 10.33
N LEU A 31 3.73 -16.15 11.16
CA LEU A 31 3.70 -15.22 12.30
C LEU A 31 3.55 -13.77 11.85
N PHE A 32 4.25 -13.36 10.80
CA PHE A 32 4.12 -12.01 10.25
C PHE A 32 2.72 -11.74 9.74
N PHE A 33 2.15 -12.65 8.95
CA PHE A 33 0.79 -12.53 8.42
C PHE A 33 -0.26 -12.49 9.54
N LEU A 34 -0.15 -13.36 10.55
CA LEU A 34 -1.08 -13.38 11.68
C LEU A 34 -0.97 -12.12 12.54
N ALA A 35 0.22 -11.58 12.77
CA ALA A 35 0.41 -10.35 13.53
C ALA A 35 -0.30 -9.16 12.86
N VAL A 36 -0.14 -9.00 11.54
CA VAL A 36 -0.83 -7.92 10.81
C VAL A 36 -2.33 -8.18 10.73
N THR A 37 -2.77 -9.43 10.50
CA THR A 37 -4.20 -9.76 10.50
C THR A 37 -4.85 -9.43 11.84
N PHE A 38 -4.20 -9.76 12.95
CA PHE A 38 -4.66 -9.44 14.29
C PHE A 38 -4.74 -7.93 14.53
N GLN A 39 -3.71 -7.18 14.13
CA GLN A 39 -3.71 -5.71 14.15
C GLN A 39 -4.90 -5.15 13.37
N SER A 40 -5.01 -5.50 12.08
CA SER A 40 -6.06 -5.00 11.19
C SER A 40 -7.45 -5.32 11.73
N ALA A 41 -7.68 -6.52 12.26
CA ALA A 41 -8.97 -6.92 12.81
C ALA A 41 -9.38 -6.07 14.02
N ILE A 42 -8.48 -5.84 14.97
CA ILE A 42 -8.78 -5.04 16.15
C ILE A 42 -8.95 -3.56 15.78
N CYS A 43 -8.04 -3.01 14.97
CA CYS A 43 -8.15 -1.62 14.55
C CYS A 43 -9.44 -1.38 13.76
N ILE A 44 -9.81 -2.26 12.82
CA ILE A 44 -11.09 -2.16 12.10
C ILE A 44 -12.29 -2.18 13.06
N ALA A 45 -12.29 -3.06 14.07
CA ALA A 45 -13.35 -3.09 15.06
C ALA A 45 -13.45 -1.79 15.87
N PHE A 46 -12.30 -1.21 16.24
CA PHE A 46 -12.21 0.06 16.97
C PHE A 46 -12.64 1.26 16.12
N GLU A 47 -12.26 1.31 14.84
CA GLU A 47 -12.72 2.33 13.91
C GLU A 47 -14.24 2.23 13.66
N ALA A 48 -14.77 1.00 13.49
CA ALA A 48 -16.20 0.77 13.30
C ALA A 48 -17.02 1.16 14.54
N TYR A 49 -16.54 0.84 15.74
CA TYR A 49 -17.16 1.29 16.99
C TYR A 49 -17.16 2.81 17.11
N THR A 50 -16.03 3.44 16.82
CA THR A 50 -15.88 4.91 16.83
C THR A 50 -16.86 5.56 15.84
N PHE A 51 -16.96 5.03 14.63
CA PHE A 51 -17.92 5.48 13.63
C PHE A 51 -19.36 5.39 14.13
N GLY A 52 -19.76 4.24 14.70
CA GLY A 52 -21.11 4.02 15.20
C GLY A 52 -21.48 4.94 16.35
N ARG A 53 -20.58 5.14 17.32
CA ARG A 53 -20.81 6.09 18.43
C ARG A 53 -20.84 7.53 17.95
N PHE A 54 -19.98 7.90 17.01
CA PHE A 54 -19.99 9.24 16.43
C PHE A 54 -21.32 9.53 15.71
N GLN A 55 -21.77 8.62 14.83
CA GLN A 55 -23.01 8.78 14.09
C GLN A 55 -24.25 8.77 15.00
N GLY A 56 -24.23 7.99 16.08
CA GLY A 56 -25.29 7.97 17.09
C GLY A 56 -25.37 9.23 17.97
N GLY A 57 -24.28 10.01 18.05
CA GLY A 57 -24.23 11.26 18.82
C GLY A 57 -24.70 12.50 18.05
N LEU A 58 -24.95 12.36 16.75
CA LEU A 58 -25.41 13.44 15.89
C LEU A 58 -26.89 13.76 16.13
N ALA A 59 -27.25 15.05 16.02
CA ALA A 59 -28.66 15.47 15.94
C ALA A 59 -29.34 14.92 14.66
N ASP A 60 -30.65 15.15 14.51
CA ASP A 60 -31.34 14.82 13.26
C ASP A 60 -30.80 15.69 12.12
N MET A 61 -29.90 15.10 11.32
CA MET A 61 -29.20 15.77 10.22
C MET A 61 -30.12 16.15 9.05
N ASN A 62 -31.38 15.71 9.04
CA ASN A 62 -32.36 16.08 8.02
C ASN A 62 -32.96 17.48 8.24
N GLN A 63 -32.66 18.12 9.36
CA GLN A 63 -33.19 19.46 9.64
C GLN A 63 -32.51 20.54 8.76
N PRO A 64 -33.27 21.55 8.29
CA PRO A 64 -32.75 22.56 7.35
C PRO A 64 -31.55 23.38 7.87
N ASN A 65 -31.50 23.60 9.19
CA ASN A 65 -30.43 24.32 9.88
C ASN A 65 -29.03 23.70 9.65
N TRP A 66 -28.94 22.36 9.58
CA TRP A 66 -27.68 21.65 9.35
C TRP A 66 -27.32 21.56 7.88
N ILE A 67 -28.33 21.48 7.00
CA ILE A 67 -28.15 21.39 5.55
C ILE A 67 -27.55 22.70 5.01
N SER A 68 -28.01 23.86 5.51
CA SER A 68 -27.48 25.16 5.09
C SER A 68 -26.13 25.53 5.71
N ASN A 69 -25.69 24.85 6.77
CA ASN A 69 -24.47 25.20 7.48
C ASN A 69 -23.25 24.46 6.90
N LEU A 70 -22.48 25.17 6.07
CA LEU A 70 -21.33 24.61 5.37
C LEU A 70 -20.24 24.06 6.32
N ALA A 71 -20.04 24.68 7.50
CA ALA A 71 -19.05 24.23 8.47
C ALA A 71 -19.45 22.88 9.10
N VAL A 72 -20.74 22.72 9.44
CA VAL A 72 -21.27 21.44 9.94
C VAL A 72 -21.15 20.37 8.86
N GLN A 73 -21.51 20.68 7.61
CA GLN A 73 -21.41 19.74 6.50
C GLN A 73 -19.97 19.29 6.21
N ALA A 74 -18.99 20.17 6.38
CA ALA A 74 -17.58 19.81 6.25
C ALA A 74 -17.18 18.76 7.31
N GLU A 75 -17.46 19.03 8.59
CA GLU A 75 -17.14 18.12 9.70
C GLU A 75 -17.83 16.76 9.59
N LEU A 76 -19.09 16.74 9.12
CA LEU A 76 -19.85 15.51 8.88
C LEU A 76 -19.22 14.62 7.81
N LYS A 77 -18.53 15.20 6.81
CA LYS A 77 -17.82 14.45 5.77
C LYS A 77 -16.43 14.03 6.20
N THR A 78 -15.78 14.85 7.03
CA THR A 78 -14.42 14.65 7.51
C THR A 78 -14.24 13.30 8.21
N ILE A 79 -15.03 13.05 9.26
CA ILE A 79 -14.87 11.86 10.11
C ILE A 79 -15.12 10.55 9.34
N PRO A 80 -16.25 10.38 8.63
CA PRO A 80 -16.49 9.16 7.84
C PRO A 80 -15.42 8.92 6.77
N THR A 81 -14.92 9.98 6.14
CA THR A 81 -13.87 9.86 5.11
C THR A 81 -12.58 9.34 5.71
N PHE A 82 -12.15 9.86 6.86
CA PHE A 82 -10.94 9.36 7.52
C PHE A 82 -11.09 7.92 7.99
N LEU A 83 -12.20 7.59 8.64
CA LEU A 83 -12.47 6.23 9.12
C LEU A 83 -12.49 5.22 7.96
N CYS A 84 -13.15 5.57 6.85
CA CYS A 84 -13.16 4.75 5.64
C CYS A 84 -11.75 4.54 5.06
N LEU A 85 -10.90 5.57 5.11
CA LEU A 85 -9.52 5.45 4.63
C LEU A 85 -8.63 4.60 5.55
N PHE A 86 -8.87 4.61 6.86
CA PHE A 86 -8.21 3.68 7.77
C PHE A 86 -8.64 2.23 7.49
N LEU A 87 -9.93 1.98 7.33
CA LEU A 87 -10.47 0.68 6.91
C LEU A 87 -9.79 0.20 5.62
N LEU A 88 -9.76 1.06 4.58
CA LEU A 88 -9.09 0.75 3.32
C LEU A 88 -7.59 0.50 3.54
N GLY A 89 -6.93 1.29 4.38
CA GLY A 89 -5.51 1.17 4.71
C GLY A 89 -5.17 -0.17 5.35
N PHE A 90 -5.92 -0.60 6.35
CA PHE A 90 -5.70 -1.90 7.00
C PHE A 90 -5.95 -3.07 6.05
N LEU A 91 -6.98 -2.98 5.20
CA LEU A 91 -7.23 -4.00 4.18
C LEU A 91 -6.13 -4.03 3.12
N TYR A 92 -5.67 -2.87 2.66
CA TYR A 92 -4.59 -2.76 1.69
C TYR A 92 -3.26 -3.26 2.25
N GLU A 93 -2.98 -2.99 3.53
CA GLU A 93 -1.82 -3.53 4.24
C GLU A 93 -1.83 -5.06 4.21
N LEU A 94 -2.96 -5.71 4.48
CA LEU A 94 -3.08 -7.18 4.40
C LEU A 94 -2.79 -7.71 2.99
N VAL A 95 -3.29 -7.02 1.95
CA VAL A 95 -3.01 -7.37 0.55
C VAL A 95 -1.52 -7.23 0.24
N LEU A 96 -0.86 -6.19 0.74
CA LEU A 96 0.57 -5.98 0.55
C LEU A 96 1.43 -6.98 1.33
N VAL A 97 1.02 -7.37 2.54
CA VAL A 97 1.71 -8.41 3.33
C VAL A 97 1.62 -9.74 2.60
N TRP A 98 0.41 -10.10 2.17
CA TRP A 98 0.14 -11.27 1.36
C TRP A 98 1.07 -11.34 0.14
N ASP A 99 1.08 -10.28 -0.65
CA ASP A 99 1.89 -10.16 -1.87
C ASP A 99 3.41 -10.18 -1.57
N ALA A 100 3.86 -9.49 -0.50
CA ALA A 100 5.27 -9.44 -0.12
C ALA A 100 5.80 -10.82 0.32
N LEU A 101 5.00 -11.56 1.08
CA LEU A 101 5.36 -12.91 1.54
C LEU A 101 5.37 -13.90 0.38
N GLN A 102 4.38 -13.83 -0.53
CA GLN A 102 4.31 -14.69 -1.70
C GLN A 102 5.49 -14.45 -2.65
N ALA A 103 5.82 -13.18 -2.90
CA ALA A 103 6.95 -12.80 -3.74
C ALA A 103 8.32 -13.00 -3.05
N LYS A 104 8.34 -13.43 -1.77
CA LYS A 104 9.51 -13.44 -0.89
C LYS A 104 10.29 -12.11 -0.95
N ASN A 105 9.56 -11.01 -1.11
CA ASN A 105 10.11 -9.69 -1.34
C ASN A 105 10.41 -9.02 0.00
N THR A 106 11.64 -9.19 0.45
CA THR A 106 12.09 -8.66 1.74
C THR A 106 12.07 -7.13 1.79
N ILE A 107 12.32 -6.47 0.66
CA ILE A 107 12.28 -5.01 0.58
C ILE A 107 10.86 -4.50 0.86
N GLN A 108 9.85 -5.18 0.29
CA GLN A 108 8.45 -4.82 0.53
C GLN A 108 8.04 -5.07 1.99
N ILE A 109 8.58 -6.10 2.65
CA ILE A 109 8.36 -6.34 4.09
C ILE A 109 8.94 -5.20 4.95
N ILE A 110 10.14 -4.71 4.61
CA ILE A 110 10.73 -3.54 5.29
C ILE A 110 9.85 -2.30 5.04
N GLY A 111 9.42 -2.11 3.79
CA GLY A 111 8.48 -1.04 3.42
C GLY A 111 7.17 -1.11 4.20
N LEU A 112 6.62 -2.31 4.45
CA LEU A 112 5.44 -2.53 5.28
C LEU A 112 5.66 -2.12 6.74
N CYS A 113 6.84 -2.41 7.31
CA CYS A 113 7.17 -1.97 8.67
C CYS A 113 7.20 -0.43 8.76
N ILE A 114 7.79 0.23 7.75
CA ILE A 114 7.81 1.71 7.66
C ILE A 114 6.40 2.26 7.45
N ALA A 115 5.59 1.63 6.60
CA ALA A 115 4.20 2.02 6.38
C ALA A 115 3.36 1.89 7.66
N ASN A 116 3.62 0.87 8.48
CA ASN A 116 2.93 0.73 9.77
C ASN A 116 3.31 1.83 10.77
N VAL A 117 4.56 2.32 10.75
CA VAL A 117 4.96 3.54 11.49
C VAL A 117 4.20 4.76 10.97
N ALA A 118 4.02 4.89 9.66
CA ALA A 118 3.24 5.98 9.08
C ALA A 118 1.76 5.94 9.52
N LEU A 119 1.15 4.74 9.54
CA LEU A 119 -0.20 4.52 10.08
C LEU A 119 -0.29 4.85 11.57
N LEU A 120 0.74 4.52 12.36
CA LEU A 120 0.82 4.89 13.78
C LEU A 120 0.79 6.41 13.96
N ILE A 121 1.63 7.15 13.23
CA ILE A 121 1.63 8.63 13.29
C ILE A 121 0.26 9.17 12.89
N TYR A 122 -0.35 8.58 11.86
CA TYR A 122 -1.61 9.05 11.33
C TYR A 122 -2.80 8.78 12.29
N THR A 123 -2.85 7.62 12.93
CA THR A 123 -3.84 7.31 14.00
C THR A 123 -3.65 8.17 15.24
N ALA A 124 -2.43 8.60 15.55
CA ALA A 124 -2.20 9.57 16.62
C ALA A 124 -2.79 10.96 16.29
N ILE A 125 -2.64 11.42 15.04
CA ILE A 125 -3.24 12.69 14.55
C ILE A 125 -4.78 12.63 14.60
N GLN A 126 -5.37 11.47 14.28
CA GLN A 126 -6.81 11.25 14.26
C GLN A 126 -7.48 11.58 15.60
N ILE A 127 -6.81 11.33 16.74
CA ILE A 127 -7.37 11.60 18.08
C ILE A 127 -7.75 13.07 18.23
N GLU A 128 -6.85 13.97 17.83
CA GLU A 128 -7.10 15.41 17.90
C GLU A 128 -8.16 15.84 16.89
N GLN A 129 -8.14 15.27 15.69
CA GLN A 129 -9.13 15.62 14.65
C GLN A 129 -10.55 15.25 15.06
N ILE A 130 -10.77 14.05 15.60
CA ILE A 130 -12.10 13.64 16.08
C ILE A 130 -12.53 14.50 17.26
N ARG A 131 -11.60 14.88 18.15
CA ARG A 131 -11.91 15.79 19.27
C ARG A 131 -12.35 17.17 18.80
N GLU A 132 -11.61 17.75 17.86
CA GLU A 132 -11.90 19.06 17.28
C GLU A 132 -13.24 19.05 16.55
N ALA A 133 -13.49 18.03 15.72
CA ALA A 133 -14.73 17.87 14.98
C ALA A 133 -15.95 17.70 15.91
N ILE A 134 -15.87 16.88 16.96
CA ILE A 134 -16.95 16.76 17.97
C ILE A 134 -17.16 18.10 18.69
N GLY A 135 -16.09 18.82 19.04
CA GLY A 135 -16.16 20.14 19.66
C GLY A 135 -16.86 21.17 18.78
N ASN A 136 -16.50 21.22 17.49
CA ASN A 136 -17.09 22.11 16.50
C ASN A 136 -18.59 21.81 16.28
N LEU A 137 -18.94 20.53 16.14
CA LEU A 137 -20.33 20.09 15.99
C LEU A 137 -21.16 20.38 17.24
N SER A 138 -20.60 20.16 18.44
CA SER A 138 -21.26 20.47 19.70
C SER A 138 -21.46 21.98 19.89
N GLY A 139 -20.45 22.80 19.57
CA GLY A 139 -20.56 24.26 19.60
C GLY A 139 -21.61 24.82 18.63
N ALA A 140 -21.84 24.12 17.51
CA ALA A 140 -22.90 24.44 16.56
C ALA A 140 -24.29 23.90 16.99
N GLY A 141 -24.38 23.10 18.06
CA GLY A 141 -25.62 22.44 18.49
C GLY A 141 -26.02 21.21 17.67
N ALA A 142 -25.14 20.73 16.78
CA ALA A 142 -25.37 19.59 15.89
C ALA A 142 -25.06 18.23 16.54
N PHE A 143 -24.66 18.24 17.82
CA PHE A 143 -24.26 17.06 18.59
C PHE A 143 -25.04 16.98 19.89
N THR A 144 -25.81 15.90 20.08
CA THR A 144 -26.80 15.75 21.16
C THR A 144 -26.27 14.97 22.36
N ASP A 145 -25.38 14.01 22.14
CA ASP A 145 -24.79 13.18 23.19
C ASP A 145 -23.40 13.71 23.62
N GLY A 146 -23.36 14.55 24.66
CA GLY A 146 -22.10 15.07 25.21
C GLY A 146 -21.16 14.01 25.80
N GLY A 147 -21.61 12.76 25.94
CA GLY A 147 -20.82 11.63 26.45
C GLY A 147 -19.98 10.91 25.40
N VAL A 148 -20.24 11.07 24.10
CA VAL A 148 -19.59 10.27 23.03
C VAL A 148 -18.06 10.35 23.08
N TRP A 149 -17.50 11.53 23.33
CA TRP A 149 -16.05 11.69 23.44
C TRP A 149 -15.46 10.86 24.58
N ARG A 150 -16.14 10.76 25.72
CA ARG A 150 -15.70 9.97 26.86
C ARG A 150 -15.64 8.48 26.53
N ASP A 151 -16.56 8.00 25.69
CA ASP A 151 -16.64 6.60 25.30
C ASP A 151 -15.65 6.22 24.20
N VAL A 152 -15.42 7.13 23.25
CA VAL A 152 -14.57 6.89 22.07
C VAL A 152 -13.10 7.16 22.37
N ARG A 153 -12.78 8.11 23.24
CA ARG A 153 -11.39 8.50 23.58
C ARG A 153 -10.50 7.31 23.98
N PRO A 154 -10.91 6.37 24.86
CA PRO A 154 -10.06 5.24 25.22
C PRO A 154 -9.73 4.36 24.02
N VAL A 155 -10.72 4.09 23.16
CA VAL A 155 -10.57 3.27 21.97
C VAL A 155 -9.60 3.92 20.98
N LEU A 156 -9.77 5.22 20.73
CA LEU A 156 -8.87 6.00 19.86
C LEU A 156 -7.42 6.05 20.35
N ILE A 157 -7.19 6.03 21.68
CA ILE A 157 -5.83 5.95 22.25
C ILE A 157 -5.27 4.53 22.13
N CYS A 158 -6.10 3.49 22.25
CA CYS A 158 -5.66 2.11 22.11
C CYS A 158 -5.15 1.78 20.70
N VAL A 159 -5.75 2.36 19.64
CA VAL A 159 -5.34 2.11 18.24
C VAL A 159 -3.84 2.36 17.99
N PRO A 160 -3.27 3.57 18.22
CA PRO A 160 -1.84 3.81 18.01
C PRO A 160 -0.97 2.98 18.96
N CYS A 161 -1.42 2.66 20.18
CA CYS A 161 -0.68 1.77 21.09
C CYS A 161 -0.56 0.34 20.54
N ILE A 162 -1.63 -0.20 19.95
CA ILE A 162 -1.63 -1.52 19.30
C ILE A 162 -0.72 -1.48 18.07
N LEU A 163 -0.85 -0.44 17.23
CA LEU A 163 0.03 -0.25 16.08
C LEU A 163 1.51 -0.19 16.49
N ALA A 164 1.84 0.52 17.58
CA ALA A 164 3.20 0.58 18.10
C ALA A 164 3.74 -0.80 18.50
N ALA A 165 2.97 -1.55 19.30
CA ALA A 165 3.35 -2.88 19.76
C ALA A 165 3.53 -3.86 18.59
N ILE A 166 2.60 -3.85 17.63
CA ILE A 166 2.67 -4.73 16.47
C ILE A 166 3.75 -4.27 15.49
N THR A 167 4.01 -2.98 15.31
CA THR A 167 5.15 -2.49 14.50
C THR A 167 6.48 -3.02 15.04
N ILE A 168 6.67 -3.04 16.36
CA ILE A 168 7.87 -3.62 16.98
C ILE A 168 7.93 -5.13 16.69
N ALA A 169 6.83 -5.85 16.89
CA ALA A 169 6.76 -7.28 16.60
C ALA A 169 7.04 -7.60 15.11
N MET A 170 6.43 -6.84 14.20
CA MET A 170 6.65 -6.91 12.76
C MET A 170 8.12 -6.68 12.42
N SER A 171 8.76 -5.67 13.01
CA SER A 171 10.18 -5.36 12.77
C SER A 171 11.10 -6.51 13.21
N LEU A 172 10.82 -7.12 14.37
CA LEU A 172 11.58 -8.28 14.86
C LEU A 172 11.38 -9.52 13.98
N ILE A 173 10.14 -9.77 13.52
CA ILE A 173 9.85 -10.89 12.62
C ILE A 173 10.43 -10.63 11.21
N ALA A 174 10.38 -9.38 10.74
CA ALA A 174 10.96 -8.96 9.46
C ALA A 174 12.47 -9.20 9.41
N TRP A 175 13.19 -8.99 10.52
CA TRP A 175 14.60 -9.35 10.62
C TRP A 175 14.84 -10.85 10.35
N ARG A 176 14.01 -11.72 10.93
CA ARG A 176 14.11 -13.18 10.72
C ARG A 176 13.73 -13.57 9.29
N LEU A 177 12.70 -12.94 8.73
CA LEU A 177 12.33 -13.11 7.32
C LEU A 177 13.44 -12.67 6.38
N TYR A 178 14.13 -11.57 6.66
CA TYR A 178 15.27 -11.12 5.88
C TYR A 178 16.38 -12.18 5.83
N GLN A 179 16.70 -12.80 6.97
CA GLN A 179 17.66 -13.89 7.01
C GLN A 179 17.20 -15.07 6.16
N GLU A 180 15.97 -15.55 6.34
CA GLU A 180 15.44 -16.70 5.61
C GLU A 180 15.37 -16.47 4.10
N PHE A 181 14.88 -15.31 3.67
CA PHE A 181 14.73 -14.97 2.26
C PHE A 181 16.07 -14.66 1.58
N ALA A 182 17.04 -14.09 2.30
CA ALA A 182 18.39 -13.88 1.76
C ALA A 182 19.06 -15.20 1.33
N TRP A 183 18.84 -16.28 2.09
CA TRP A 183 19.29 -17.63 1.74
C TRP A 183 18.57 -18.21 0.51
N ASP A 184 17.25 -18.04 0.41
CA ASP A 184 16.46 -18.49 -0.75
C ASP A 184 16.87 -17.74 -2.03
N ILE A 185 17.06 -16.42 -1.95
CA ILE A 185 17.49 -15.58 -3.09
C ILE A 185 18.89 -15.97 -3.57
N LEU A 186 19.82 -16.28 -2.64
CA LEU A 186 21.17 -16.72 -3.00
C LEU A 186 21.16 -18.01 -3.84
N LYS A 187 20.29 -18.97 -3.48
CA LYS A 187 20.14 -20.24 -4.20
C LYS A 187 19.55 -20.05 -5.61
N TYR A 188 18.67 -19.07 -5.79
CA TYR A 188 17.95 -18.87 -7.05
C TYR A 188 18.71 -18.02 -8.07
N ILE A 189 19.37 -16.94 -7.64
CA ILE A 189 20.06 -16.00 -8.55
C ILE A 189 21.52 -16.42 -8.81
N GLY A 190 22.08 -17.29 -7.96
CA GLY A 190 23.51 -17.62 -8.00
C GLY A 190 24.38 -16.50 -7.41
N ALA A 191 25.71 -16.64 -7.56
CA ALA A 191 26.69 -15.75 -6.94
C ALA A 191 26.95 -14.43 -7.71
N ASP A 192 26.26 -14.16 -8.83
CA ASP A 192 26.45 -12.90 -9.57
C ASP A 192 25.81 -11.72 -8.80
N TYR A 193 26.66 -11.04 -8.05
CA TYR A 193 26.31 -9.87 -7.26
C TYR A 193 25.71 -8.73 -8.10
N ARG A 194 26.16 -8.54 -9.35
CA ARG A 194 25.70 -7.42 -10.19
C ARG A 194 24.26 -7.62 -10.63
N MET A 195 23.89 -8.86 -10.95
CA MET A 195 22.53 -9.22 -11.33
C MET A 195 21.56 -9.16 -10.14
N LYS A 196 21.99 -9.68 -8.98
CA LYS A 196 21.23 -9.59 -7.73
C LYS A 196 20.94 -8.13 -7.34
N LYS A 197 21.92 -7.24 -7.49
CA LYS A 197 21.76 -5.80 -7.24
C LYS A 197 20.72 -5.15 -8.16
N ARG A 198 20.71 -5.47 -9.45
CA ARG A 198 19.72 -4.94 -10.42
C ARG A 198 18.31 -5.43 -10.12
N PHE A 199 18.18 -6.70 -9.77
CA PHE A 199 16.89 -7.28 -9.37
C PHE A 199 16.35 -6.63 -8.09
N LEU A 200 17.23 -6.36 -7.11
CA LEU A 200 16.86 -5.64 -5.89
C LEU A 200 16.33 -4.24 -6.20
N TYR A 201 17.01 -3.45 -7.05
CA TYR A 201 16.51 -2.13 -7.44
C TYR A 201 15.15 -2.19 -8.12
N TYR A 202 14.93 -3.18 -8.97
CA TYR A 202 13.62 -3.42 -9.57
C TYR A 202 12.54 -3.74 -8.52
N GLN A 203 12.83 -4.61 -7.55
CA GLN A 203 11.90 -4.94 -6.47
C GLN A 203 11.60 -3.73 -5.57
N VAL A 204 12.60 -2.90 -5.26
CA VAL A 204 12.40 -1.63 -4.55
C VAL A 204 11.45 -0.73 -5.33
N TYR A 205 11.68 -0.57 -6.63
CA TYR A 205 10.86 0.27 -7.49
C TYR A 205 9.39 -0.22 -7.51
N ILE A 206 9.15 -1.51 -7.77
CA ILE A 206 7.80 -2.07 -7.77
C ILE A 206 7.12 -1.95 -6.41
N ALA A 207 7.86 -2.12 -5.30
CA ALA A 207 7.31 -1.93 -3.96
C ALA A 207 6.90 -0.46 -3.73
N LEU A 208 7.74 0.50 -4.13
CA LEU A 208 7.41 1.93 -4.05
C LEU A 208 6.15 2.28 -4.84
N LEU A 209 5.97 1.74 -6.06
CA LEU A 209 4.75 1.97 -6.85
C LEU A 209 3.47 1.50 -6.14
N LYS A 210 3.54 0.43 -5.34
CA LYS A 210 2.40 -0.06 -4.55
C LYS A 210 2.08 0.89 -3.39
N PHE A 211 3.10 1.40 -2.70
CA PHE A 211 2.87 2.41 -1.67
C PHE A 211 2.36 3.72 -2.27
N ASP A 212 2.92 4.18 -3.39
CA ASP A 212 2.47 5.37 -4.12
C ASP A 212 0.98 5.27 -4.49
N PHE A 213 0.52 4.10 -4.95
CA PHE A 213 -0.89 3.85 -5.25
C PHE A 213 -1.79 4.20 -4.06
N PHE A 214 -1.45 3.71 -2.87
CA PHE A 214 -2.26 3.93 -1.67
C PHE A 214 -2.24 5.39 -1.22
N PHE A 215 -1.05 5.99 -1.09
CA PHE A 215 -0.93 7.36 -0.58
C PHE A 215 -1.51 8.39 -1.55
N PHE A 216 -1.33 8.20 -2.85
CA PHE A 216 -1.91 9.08 -3.86
C PHE A 216 -3.43 8.99 -3.85
N ILE A 217 -4.00 7.79 -3.90
CA ILE A 217 -5.47 7.61 -3.86
C ILE A 217 -6.04 8.12 -2.55
N GLY A 218 -5.39 7.82 -1.41
CA GLY A 218 -5.78 8.31 -0.10
C GLY A 218 -5.86 9.83 -0.06
N PHE A 219 -4.80 10.53 -0.53
CA PHE A 219 -4.82 11.98 -0.65
C PHE A 219 -5.94 12.46 -1.58
N THR A 220 -6.07 11.89 -2.78
CA THR A 220 -7.06 12.35 -3.77
C THR A 220 -8.48 12.18 -3.24
N VAL A 221 -8.79 11.06 -2.57
CA VAL A 221 -10.12 10.83 -1.97
C VAL A 221 -10.40 11.81 -0.83
N GLN A 222 -9.44 12.03 0.09
CA GLN A 222 -9.59 13.03 1.16
C GLN A 222 -9.83 14.42 0.60
N PHE A 223 -8.99 14.80 -0.37
CA PHE A 223 -9.07 16.11 -1.00
C PHE A 223 -10.38 16.28 -1.77
N LEU A 224 -10.83 15.27 -2.50
CA LEU A 224 -12.05 15.32 -3.30
C LEU A 224 -13.30 15.39 -2.42
N VAL A 225 -13.40 14.55 -1.39
CA VAL A 225 -14.63 14.42 -0.57
C VAL A 225 -14.76 15.53 0.47
N VAL A 226 -13.66 15.92 1.14
CA VAL A 226 -13.75 16.72 2.37
C VAL A 226 -13.51 18.22 2.14
N VAL A 227 -12.57 18.59 1.27
CA VAL A 227 -12.22 20.01 1.09
C VAL A 227 -13.39 20.78 0.47
N THR A 228 -13.74 21.95 1.02
CA THR A 228 -14.80 22.81 0.48
C THR A 228 -14.24 23.86 -0.50
N GLY A 229 -15.10 24.70 -1.08
CA GLY A 229 -14.64 25.84 -1.89
C GLY A 229 -14.00 25.49 -3.25
N LYS A 230 -14.16 24.25 -3.73
CA LYS A 230 -13.63 23.82 -5.03
C LYS A 230 -14.57 24.23 -6.17
N SER A 231 -14.00 24.64 -7.31
CA SER A 231 -14.77 24.85 -8.53
C SER A 231 -15.20 23.51 -9.15
N ASP A 232 -16.28 23.51 -9.95
CA ASP A 232 -16.77 22.30 -10.63
C ASP A 232 -15.69 21.66 -11.51
N ILE A 233 -14.85 22.49 -12.13
CA ILE A 233 -13.71 22.05 -12.94
C ILE A 233 -12.63 21.40 -12.06
N GLU A 234 -12.34 21.96 -10.88
CA GLU A 234 -11.35 21.39 -9.95
C GLU A 234 -11.81 20.03 -9.41
N ILE A 235 -13.12 19.86 -9.15
CA ILE A 235 -13.71 18.58 -8.75
C ILE A 235 -13.57 17.55 -9.88
N GLY A 236 -13.97 17.91 -11.10
CA GLY A 236 -13.87 17.02 -12.27
C GLY A 236 -12.43 16.59 -12.57
N LEU A 237 -11.49 17.53 -12.53
CA LEU A 237 -10.07 17.25 -12.77
C LEU A 237 -9.47 16.36 -11.67
N THR A 238 -9.81 16.61 -10.41
CA THR A 238 -9.36 15.80 -9.27
C THR A 238 -9.94 14.38 -9.34
N ALA A 239 -11.21 14.24 -9.71
CA ALA A 239 -11.83 12.92 -9.89
C ALA A 239 -11.17 12.13 -11.04
N ALA A 240 -10.88 12.81 -12.16
CA ALA A 240 -10.16 12.21 -13.29
C ALA A 240 -8.70 11.83 -12.95
N ALA A 241 -8.08 12.47 -11.95
CA ALA A 241 -6.73 12.15 -11.53
C ALA A 241 -6.61 10.72 -10.96
N ILE A 242 -7.66 10.15 -10.37
CA ILE A 242 -7.65 8.79 -9.81
C ILE A 242 -7.33 7.75 -10.90
N PRO A 243 -8.14 7.58 -11.96
CA PRO A 243 -7.86 6.60 -13.00
C PRO A 243 -6.57 6.92 -13.77
N VAL A 244 -6.23 8.20 -13.93
CA VAL A 244 -4.97 8.61 -14.57
C VAL A 244 -3.77 8.12 -13.77
N THR A 245 -3.74 8.31 -12.46
CA THR A 245 -2.66 7.83 -11.60
C THR A 245 -2.53 6.31 -11.63
N ILE A 246 -3.67 5.59 -11.59
CA ILE A 246 -3.66 4.12 -11.73
C ILE A 246 -3.01 3.71 -13.05
N GLY A 247 -3.36 4.38 -14.15
CA GLY A 247 -2.74 4.18 -15.46
C GLY A 247 -1.24 4.44 -15.44
N ILE A 248 -0.81 5.58 -14.86
CA ILE A 248 0.61 5.95 -14.75
C ILE A 248 1.40 4.86 -14.00
N LEU A 249 0.92 4.42 -12.84
CA LEU A 249 1.60 3.41 -12.03
C LEU A 249 1.65 2.04 -12.73
N PHE A 250 0.57 1.66 -13.42
CA PHE A 250 0.54 0.44 -14.22
C PHE A 250 1.56 0.48 -15.37
N PHE A 251 1.55 1.57 -16.16
CA PHE A 251 2.49 1.75 -17.26
C PHE A 251 3.93 1.87 -16.78
N ALA A 252 4.17 2.49 -15.61
CA ALA A 252 5.49 2.53 -14.98
C ALA A 252 6.03 1.12 -14.67
N ALA A 253 5.21 0.27 -14.05
CA ALA A 253 5.57 -1.12 -13.79
C ALA A 253 5.82 -1.90 -15.09
N TYR A 254 4.95 -1.70 -16.10
CA TYR A 254 5.05 -2.35 -17.41
C TYR A 254 6.33 -1.92 -18.16
N PHE A 255 6.56 -0.63 -18.35
CA PHE A 255 7.74 -0.13 -19.07
C PHE A 255 9.04 -0.51 -18.39
N THR A 256 9.07 -0.52 -17.05
CA THR A 256 10.25 -0.98 -16.30
C THR A 256 10.53 -2.46 -16.54
N ARG A 257 9.49 -3.31 -16.51
CA ARG A 257 9.62 -4.75 -16.73
C ARG A 257 10.07 -5.08 -18.16
N HIS A 258 9.61 -4.32 -19.14
CA HIS A 258 9.94 -4.52 -20.56
C HIS A 258 11.19 -3.77 -21.02
N GLU A 259 11.80 -2.97 -20.13
CA GLU A 259 12.95 -2.09 -20.38
C GLU A 259 12.72 -1.07 -21.50
N ILE A 260 11.50 -0.52 -21.60
CA ILE A 260 11.12 0.46 -22.63
C ILE A 260 11.56 1.86 -22.20
N LYS A 261 12.73 2.30 -22.67
CA LYS A 261 13.36 3.59 -22.29
C LYS A 261 12.48 4.81 -22.53
N LEU A 262 11.86 4.93 -23.72
CA LEU A 262 11.01 6.07 -24.04
C LEU A 262 9.79 6.16 -23.11
N GLY A 263 9.17 5.01 -22.81
CA GLY A 263 8.06 4.92 -21.86
C GLY A 263 8.48 5.36 -20.45
N MET A 264 9.66 4.93 -19.99
CA MET A 264 10.18 5.36 -18.69
C MET A 264 10.49 6.85 -18.63
N ILE A 265 11.02 7.45 -19.69
CA ILE A 265 11.24 8.91 -19.74
C ILE A 265 9.91 9.66 -19.62
N SER A 266 8.87 9.20 -20.34
CA SER A 266 7.52 9.77 -20.22
C SER A 266 6.97 9.66 -18.78
N ILE A 267 7.12 8.51 -18.13
CA ILE A 267 6.74 8.32 -16.73
C ILE A 267 7.51 9.24 -15.78
N MET A 268 8.82 9.45 -16.00
CA MET A 268 9.61 10.37 -15.17
C MET A 268 9.10 11.81 -15.26
N VAL A 269 8.73 12.27 -16.47
CA VAL A 269 8.12 13.60 -16.65
C VAL A 269 6.79 13.69 -15.90
N LEU A 270 5.95 12.65 -15.97
CA LEU A 270 4.69 12.60 -15.22
C LEU A 270 4.91 12.59 -13.70
N TYR A 271 5.94 11.91 -13.19
CA TYR A 271 6.29 11.96 -11.77
C TYR A 271 6.78 13.33 -11.32
N LEU A 272 7.56 14.03 -12.15
CA LEU A 272 7.94 15.42 -11.85
C LEU A 272 6.71 16.34 -11.84
N GLY A 273 5.76 16.14 -12.75
CA GLY A 273 4.47 16.83 -12.73
C GLY A 273 3.66 16.54 -11.46
N GLY A 274 3.56 15.26 -11.06
CA GLY A 274 2.90 14.84 -9.82
C GLY A 274 3.56 15.43 -8.57
N LEU A 275 4.89 15.41 -8.51
CA LEU A 275 5.66 16.03 -7.41
C LEU A 275 5.38 17.53 -7.33
N SER A 276 5.36 18.22 -8.47
CA SER A 276 5.06 19.65 -8.54
C SER A 276 3.63 19.96 -8.08
N TYR A 277 2.66 19.11 -8.45
CA TYR A 277 1.28 19.19 -7.98
C TYR A 277 1.16 19.03 -6.46
N PHE A 278 1.84 18.05 -5.86
CA PHE A 278 1.80 17.87 -4.40
C PHE A 278 2.48 19.01 -3.66
N ILE A 279 3.59 19.55 -4.18
CA ILE A 279 4.22 20.75 -3.60
C ILE A 279 3.26 21.95 -3.65
N PHE A 280 2.58 22.16 -4.79
CA PHE A 280 1.56 23.19 -4.92
C PHE A 280 0.41 22.99 -3.94
N LYS A 281 -0.12 21.76 -3.82
CA LYS A 281 -1.20 21.45 -2.87
C LYS A 281 -0.75 21.64 -1.43
N LEU A 282 0.48 21.26 -1.08
CA LEU A 282 1.04 21.53 0.24
C LEU A 282 1.05 23.03 0.54
N ALA A 283 1.50 23.86 -0.41
CA ALA A 283 1.46 25.31 -0.25
C ALA A 283 0.03 25.84 -0.10
N ARG A 284 -0.92 25.33 -0.90
CA ARG A 284 -2.33 25.76 -0.87
C ARG A 284 -3.05 25.42 0.44
N ILE A 285 -2.66 24.34 1.12
CA ILE A 285 -3.20 24.00 2.46
C ILE A 285 -2.93 25.11 3.49
N TYR A 286 -1.84 25.85 3.34
CA TYR A 286 -1.40 26.91 4.25
C TYR A 286 -1.59 28.33 3.69
N ASP A 287 -2.14 28.47 2.49
CA ASP A 287 -2.41 29.76 1.87
C ASP A 287 -3.54 30.50 2.62
N PRO A 288 -3.31 31.73 3.14
CA PRO A 288 -4.30 32.48 3.92
C PRO A 288 -5.67 32.62 3.26
N TYR A 289 -5.72 32.71 1.92
CA TYR A 289 -6.96 32.89 1.18
C TYR A 289 -7.83 31.64 1.13
N HIS A 290 -7.23 30.45 1.25
CA HIS A 290 -7.92 29.16 1.15
C HIS A 290 -7.88 28.36 2.46
N ALA A 291 -7.11 28.82 3.45
CA ALA A 291 -6.81 28.10 4.69
C ALA A 291 -8.05 27.63 5.47
N GLN A 292 -9.19 28.31 5.33
CA GLN A 292 -10.46 27.97 5.98
C GLN A 292 -11.06 26.67 5.43
N ASP A 293 -11.00 26.45 4.10
CA ASP A 293 -11.53 25.24 3.46
C ASP A 293 -10.79 23.96 3.84
N TYR A 294 -9.55 24.11 4.33
CA TYR A 294 -8.69 23.00 4.74
C TYR A 294 -8.65 22.81 6.25
N MET A 295 -9.24 23.69 7.06
CA MET A 295 -9.10 23.64 8.53
C MET A 295 -9.43 22.25 9.12
N PRO A 296 -10.58 21.62 8.79
CA PRO A 296 -10.96 20.32 9.36
C PRO A 296 -9.97 19.19 9.05
N VAL A 297 -9.26 19.30 7.92
CA VAL A 297 -8.39 18.24 7.39
C VAL A 297 -6.92 18.61 7.37
N ARG A 298 -6.55 19.80 7.85
CA ARG A 298 -5.20 20.36 7.64
C ARG A 298 -4.10 19.41 8.11
N LYS A 299 -4.23 18.90 9.36
CA LYS A 299 -3.22 18.03 9.97
C LYS A 299 -3.05 16.73 9.18
N SER A 300 -4.15 16.04 8.88
CA SER A 300 -4.14 14.77 8.16
C SER A 300 -3.70 14.93 6.70
N LEU A 301 -4.22 15.93 6.00
CA LEU A 301 -3.93 16.16 4.59
C LEU A 301 -2.47 16.59 4.38
N THR A 302 -1.91 17.39 5.29
CA THR A 302 -0.47 17.68 5.31
C THR A 302 0.34 16.41 5.49
N ALA A 303 -0.01 15.55 6.47
CA ALA A 303 0.72 14.30 6.71
C ALA A 303 0.74 13.40 5.46
N PHE A 304 -0.42 13.21 4.80
CA PHE A 304 -0.51 12.46 3.54
C PHE A 304 0.31 13.11 2.42
N THR A 305 0.25 14.44 2.29
CA THR A 305 0.98 15.16 1.26
C THR A 305 2.50 15.03 1.44
N VAL A 306 3.00 15.20 2.67
CA VAL A 306 4.42 15.06 2.99
C VAL A 306 4.91 13.64 2.73
N LEU A 307 4.16 12.62 3.18
CA LEU A 307 4.49 11.22 2.91
C LEU A 307 4.53 10.93 1.41
N THR A 308 3.56 11.46 0.65
CA THR A 308 3.50 11.26 -0.80
C THR A 308 4.66 11.94 -1.52
N ILE A 309 5.06 13.14 -1.09
CA ILE A 309 6.25 13.85 -1.62
C ILE A 309 7.52 13.03 -1.34
N LEU A 310 7.67 12.47 -0.14
CA LEU A 310 8.82 11.63 0.18
C LEU A 310 8.85 10.37 -0.68
N LEU A 311 7.72 9.68 -0.82
CA LEU A 311 7.63 8.47 -1.63
C LEU A 311 7.89 8.73 -3.11
N ILE A 312 7.29 9.76 -3.71
CA ILE A 312 7.50 10.05 -5.13
C ILE A 312 8.96 10.43 -5.44
N ILE A 313 9.66 11.12 -4.52
CA ILE A 313 11.10 11.39 -4.67
C ILE A 313 11.90 10.08 -4.67
N LEU A 314 11.62 9.17 -3.73
CA LEU A 314 12.26 7.85 -3.69
C LEU A 314 11.94 7.03 -4.95
N THR A 315 10.71 7.13 -5.47
CA THR A 315 10.27 6.46 -6.71
C THR A 315 11.00 7.00 -7.93
N ILE A 316 11.16 8.32 -8.06
CA ILE A 316 11.93 8.94 -9.15
C ILE A 316 13.39 8.45 -9.10
N ILE A 317 14.04 8.52 -7.93
CA ILE A 317 15.44 8.09 -7.77
C ILE A 317 15.60 6.61 -8.17
N ASN A 318 14.74 5.73 -7.65
CA ASN A 318 14.79 4.29 -7.97
C ASN A 318 14.46 4.01 -9.44
N GLY A 319 13.53 4.76 -10.02
CA GLY A 319 13.18 4.68 -11.44
C GLY A 319 14.34 5.04 -12.35
N LEU A 320 15.09 6.10 -12.02
CA LEU A 320 16.33 6.47 -12.72
C LEU A 320 17.40 5.37 -12.60
N ILE A 321 17.61 4.82 -11.40
CA ILE A 321 18.55 3.71 -11.18
C ILE A 321 18.16 2.48 -12.01
N CYS A 322 16.87 2.16 -12.11
CA CYS A 322 16.38 1.08 -12.97
C CYS A 322 16.68 1.38 -14.44
N MET A 323 16.36 2.58 -14.92
CA MET A 323 16.58 2.99 -16.31
C MET A 323 18.05 2.94 -16.74
N PHE A 324 18.99 3.38 -15.89
CA PHE A 324 20.44 3.28 -16.15
C PHE A 324 20.96 1.84 -16.18
N ASN A 325 20.16 0.88 -15.72
CA ASN A 325 20.49 -0.55 -15.72
C ASN A 325 19.79 -1.36 -16.81
N PHE A 326 18.99 -0.73 -17.68
CA PHE A 326 18.37 -1.38 -18.83
C PHE A 326 19.41 -1.90 -19.84
N GLY A 327 19.05 -2.97 -20.54
CA GLY A 327 19.89 -3.64 -21.54
C GLY A 327 20.98 -4.54 -20.95
N LYS A 328 21.01 -4.73 -19.62
CA LYS A 328 22.05 -5.51 -18.94
C LYS A 328 21.57 -6.92 -18.51
N GLY A 329 20.54 -7.47 -19.16
CA GLY A 329 20.08 -8.85 -18.98
C GLY A 329 18.98 -9.10 -17.94
N LEU A 330 18.50 -8.06 -17.24
CA LEU A 330 17.45 -8.17 -16.20
C LEU A 330 16.11 -8.65 -16.79
N LYS A 331 15.72 -8.11 -17.95
CA LYS A 331 14.51 -8.50 -18.68
C LYS A 331 14.36 -10.02 -18.86
N GLN A 332 15.41 -10.73 -19.24
CA GLN A 332 15.34 -12.17 -19.50
C GLN A 332 15.02 -12.96 -18.23
N HIS A 333 15.52 -12.53 -17.07
CA HIS A 333 15.22 -13.18 -15.78
C HIS A 333 13.81 -12.86 -15.29
N LEU A 334 13.34 -11.61 -15.45
CA LEU A 334 11.97 -11.21 -15.10
C LEU A 334 10.90 -11.86 -15.99
N GLN A 335 11.24 -12.18 -17.24
CA GLN A 335 10.35 -12.87 -18.17
C GLN A 335 10.42 -14.40 -17.99
N THR A 336 11.57 -14.95 -17.61
CA THR A 336 11.75 -16.38 -17.35
C THR A 336 11.18 -16.81 -15.99
N SER A 337 11.23 -15.97 -14.95
CA SER A 337 10.66 -16.28 -13.62
C SER A 337 9.17 -16.61 -13.70
N HIS A 338 8.40 -15.89 -14.51
CA HIS A 338 6.97 -16.16 -14.72
C HIS A 338 6.71 -17.47 -15.51
N ARG A 339 7.72 -17.97 -16.22
CA ARG A 339 7.70 -19.24 -16.96
C ARG A 339 8.12 -20.40 -16.05
N GLN A 340 9.05 -20.17 -15.11
CA GLN A 340 9.44 -21.13 -14.07
C GLN A 340 8.44 -21.25 -12.93
N ASP A 341 7.74 -20.19 -12.52
CA ASP A 341 6.63 -20.32 -11.57
C ASP A 341 5.45 -21.07 -12.19
N ALA A 342 5.25 -20.93 -13.52
CA ALA A 342 4.32 -21.78 -14.27
C ALA A 342 4.82 -23.24 -14.45
N ASP A 343 6.13 -23.49 -14.38
CA ASP A 343 6.74 -24.83 -14.47
C ASP A 343 6.91 -25.51 -13.10
N LYS A 344 7.07 -24.78 -12.00
CA LYS A 344 7.07 -25.34 -10.63
C LYS A 344 5.70 -25.92 -10.26
N ASP A 345 4.64 -25.30 -10.77
CA ASP A 345 3.27 -25.83 -10.71
C ASP A 345 3.12 -27.14 -11.50
N THR A 346 3.97 -27.39 -12.49
CA THR A 346 4.02 -28.62 -13.31
C THR A 346 4.86 -29.72 -12.65
N VAL A 347 6.01 -29.36 -12.09
CA VAL A 347 7.01 -30.31 -11.58
C VAL A 347 6.65 -30.87 -10.20
N SER A 348 5.85 -30.16 -9.41
CA SER A 348 5.42 -30.61 -8.06
C SER A 348 4.46 -31.82 -8.06
N TYR A 349 3.90 -32.22 -9.21
CA TYR A 349 3.10 -33.45 -9.37
C TYR A 349 3.88 -34.64 -9.95
N SER A 350 5.16 -34.48 -10.31
CA SER A 350 5.95 -35.53 -11.00
C SER A 350 7.27 -35.88 -10.29
N LEU A 351 7.28 -35.84 -8.95
CA LEU A 351 8.45 -36.19 -8.15
C LEU A 351 8.65 -37.70 -7.91
N ASN A 352 7.83 -38.56 -8.51
CA ASN A 352 7.95 -40.02 -8.35
C ASN A 352 8.48 -40.77 -9.59
N ASP A 353 8.87 -40.12 -10.69
CA ASP A 353 9.28 -40.89 -11.87
C ASP A 353 10.36 -40.25 -12.77
N VAL A 354 11.33 -39.54 -12.16
CA VAL A 354 12.57 -39.20 -12.88
C VAL A 354 13.60 -40.29 -12.60
N LYS A 355 13.52 -41.39 -13.37
CA LYS A 355 14.65 -42.29 -13.61
C LYS A 355 15.83 -41.42 -14.05
N GLN A 356 16.92 -41.49 -13.29
CA GLN A 356 18.18 -40.83 -13.59
C GLN A 356 18.63 -41.23 -15.00
N THR A 357 18.70 -40.27 -15.92
CA THR A 357 19.31 -40.49 -17.23
C THR A 357 20.81 -40.72 -17.02
N PRO A 358 21.39 -41.85 -17.46
CA PRO A 358 22.82 -42.08 -17.30
C PRO A 358 23.60 -41.10 -18.19
N LEU A 359 24.52 -40.35 -17.58
CA LEU A 359 25.46 -39.48 -18.27
C LEU A 359 26.39 -40.33 -19.15
N PRO A 360 26.62 -39.95 -20.42
CA PRO A 360 27.55 -40.68 -21.28
C PRO A 360 28.99 -40.49 -20.78
N SER A 361 29.67 -41.61 -20.52
CA SER A 361 31.10 -41.67 -20.23
C SER A 361 31.90 -41.04 -21.37
N ARG A 362 32.67 -40.00 -21.07
CA ARG A 362 33.60 -39.36 -22.00
C ARG A 362 34.81 -40.29 -22.15
N MET A 363 34.86 -41.06 -23.23
CA MET A 363 36.09 -41.77 -23.64
C MET A 363 37.18 -40.73 -23.96
N THR A 364 38.27 -40.76 -23.20
CA THR A 364 39.56 -40.20 -23.61
C THR A 364 40.25 -41.22 -24.50
N ILE A 365 40.70 -40.79 -25.67
CA ILE A 365 41.59 -41.54 -26.56
C ILE A 365 43.02 -41.10 -26.19
N ASP A 366 43.87 -42.08 -25.87
CA ASP A 366 45.33 -41.93 -25.83
C ASP A 366 45.91 -41.89 -27.25
#